data_AF-L7TYI4-F1
#
_entry.id   AF-L7TYI4-F1
#
_cell.length_a   1.000
_cell.length_b   1.000
_cell.length_c   1.000
_cell.angle_alpha   90.00
_cell.angle_beta   90.00
_cell.angle_gamma   90.00
#
_symmetry.space_group_name_H-M   'P 1'
#
loop_
_entity.id
_entity.type
_entity.pdbx_description
1 polymer ?
#
loop_
_entity_poly.entity_id
_entity_poly.type
_entity_poly.pdbx_seq_one_letter_code
_entity_poly.pdbx_strand_id
1 'polypeptide(L)'
;MNAPRSPLVLLASLLLGGCAGGGAPSTFWRDDQGRIVVAGPMLGPHDSLTTLAPALCEAIRQRPGATAGNKREGQEYCGLIYQRNHEPAFFASHPASISSPRLLPGGRKSCSLPSVVSDPEAQDIRIHADYHSHPSITTFSNEDLQAARQRYYFRVMFNPICEVYLYDFQERTVYELKDGAFKPSRRITDDRRGE
;
A
#
# COMPACT_ATOMS: atom_id res chain seq x y z
N MET A 1 -63.45 8.39 55.25
CA MET A 1 -62.24 8.79 56.00
C MET A 1 -61.08 7.92 55.53
N ASN A 2 -60.00 8.60 55.18
CA ASN A 2 -58.63 8.15 54.91
C ASN A 2 -58.31 7.38 53.62
N ALA A 3 -57.23 7.89 53.02
CA ALA A 3 -56.78 7.80 51.64
C ALA A 3 -55.59 6.82 51.51
N PRO A 4 -55.09 6.56 50.28
CA PRO A 4 -54.18 5.47 49.97
C PRO A 4 -52.70 5.84 50.18
N ARG A 5 -51.84 4.83 50.28
CA ARG A 5 -50.38 4.99 50.17
C ARG A 5 -49.82 3.99 49.16
N SER A 6 -49.47 4.50 47.98
CA SER A 6 -48.44 3.92 47.13
C SER A 6 -47.06 4.09 47.77
N PRO A 7 -46.09 3.26 47.38
CA PRO A 7 -44.89 3.89 46.86
C PRO A 7 -44.55 3.39 45.45
N LEU A 8 -44.16 4.38 44.65
CA LEU A 8 -43.32 4.31 43.46
C LEU A 8 -42.21 3.25 43.62
N VAL A 9 -42.03 2.41 42.61
CA VAL A 9 -40.70 1.95 42.21
C VAL A 9 -40.56 2.23 40.72
N LEU A 10 -39.88 3.33 40.44
CA LEU A 10 -39.16 3.59 39.19
C LEU A 10 -38.27 2.37 38.91
N LEU A 11 -38.35 1.77 37.72
CA LEU A 11 -37.17 1.11 37.17
C LEU A 11 -37.03 1.43 35.69
N ALA A 12 -35.86 1.99 35.40
CA ALA A 12 -35.48 2.68 34.19
C ALA A 12 -35.55 1.80 32.94
N SER A 13 -36.14 2.38 31.89
CA SER A 13 -35.93 2.00 30.51
C SER A 13 -34.45 2.17 30.15
N LEU A 14 -33.66 1.09 30.26
CA LEU A 14 -32.31 1.04 29.70
C LEU A 14 -32.43 0.97 28.18
N LEU A 15 -32.31 2.13 27.56
CA LEU A 15 -32.02 2.31 26.14
C LEU A 15 -30.68 1.63 25.84
N LEU A 16 -30.74 0.42 25.28
CA LEU A 16 -29.62 -0.23 24.61
C LEU A 16 -29.34 0.54 23.31
N GLY A 17 -28.69 1.70 23.44
CA GLY A 17 -28.05 2.39 22.33
C GLY A 17 -26.91 1.53 21.82
N GLY A 18 -27.19 0.68 20.82
CA GLY A 18 -26.16 -0.02 20.08
C GLY A 18 -25.26 1.01 19.39
N CYS A 19 -24.01 1.10 19.83
CA CYS A 19 -22.97 1.80 19.09
C CYS A 19 -22.77 1.06 17.76
N ALA A 20 -23.42 1.54 16.69
CA ALA A 20 -23.00 1.25 15.33
C ALA A 20 -21.65 1.93 15.12
N GLY A 21 -20.58 1.28 15.59
CA GLY A 21 -19.22 1.65 15.25
C GLY A 21 -19.02 1.42 13.76
N GLY A 22 -19.31 2.44 12.95
CA GLY A 22 -18.91 2.47 11.55
C GLY A 22 -17.38 2.51 11.51
N GLY A 23 -16.76 1.33 11.38
CA GLY A 23 -15.33 1.23 11.13
C GLY A 23 -14.99 1.98 9.84
N ALA A 24 -13.78 2.55 9.77
CA ALA A 24 -13.30 3.14 8.53
C ALA A 24 -13.42 2.12 7.38
N PRO A 25 -13.83 2.54 6.16
CA PRO A 25 -13.94 1.64 5.02
C PRO A 25 -12.62 0.91 4.79
N SER A 26 -12.69 -0.40 4.51
CA SER A 26 -11.49 -1.16 4.16
C SER A 26 -10.88 -0.62 2.88
N THR A 27 -9.58 -0.32 2.91
CA THR A 27 -8.87 0.21 1.73
C THR A 27 -8.33 -0.89 0.82
N PHE A 28 -8.53 -2.16 1.19
CA PHE A 28 -8.21 -3.33 0.37
C PHE A 28 -9.09 -4.53 0.75
N TRP A 29 -9.28 -5.48 -0.17
CA TRP A 29 -10.05 -6.71 0.06
C TRP A 29 -9.64 -7.80 -0.92
N ARG A 30 -10.24 -8.99 -0.80
CA ARG A 30 -10.19 -10.02 -1.83
C ARG A 30 -11.51 -10.08 -2.57
N ASP A 31 -11.48 -10.16 -3.89
CA ASP A 31 -12.69 -10.42 -4.69
C ASP A 31 -13.07 -11.91 -4.68
N ASP A 32 -14.13 -12.24 -5.41
CA ASP A 32 -14.66 -13.60 -5.61
C ASP A 32 -13.63 -14.56 -6.22
N GLN A 33 -12.67 -14.03 -6.98
CA GLN A 33 -11.57 -14.77 -7.60
C GLN A 33 -10.33 -14.83 -6.69
N GLY A 34 -10.43 -14.31 -5.47
CA GLY A 34 -9.36 -14.28 -4.48
C GLY A 34 -8.25 -13.27 -4.80
N ARG A 35 -8.42 -12.44 -5.82
CA ARG A 35 -7.48 -11.38 -6.21
C ARG A 35 -7.49 -10.27 -5.17
N ILE A 36 -6.33 -9.67 -4.92
CA ILE A 36 -6.23 -8.54 -4.01
C ILE A 36 -6.64 -7.28 -4.76
N VAL A 37 -7.68 -6.63 -4.24
CA VAL A 37 -8.21 -5.36 -4.72
C VAL A 37 -7.82 -4.27 -3.73
N VAL A 38 -7.37 -3.12 -4.25
CA VAL A 38 -7.03 -1.93 -3.46
C VAL A 38 -7.91 -0.75 -3.89
N ALA A 39 -8.38 0.02 -2.92
CA ALA A 39 -9.13 1.25 -3.19
C ALA A 39 -8.21 2.33 -3.79
N GLY A 40 -8.74 3.15 -4.68
CA GLY A 40 -8.05 4.33 -5.21
C GLY A 40 -9.00 5.52 -5.43
N PRO A 41 -8.43 6.72 -5.67
CA PRO A 41 -7.03 7.06 -5.43
C PRO A 41 -6.78 7.35 -3.94
N MET A 42 -5.60 6.98 -3.43
CA MET A 42 -5.09 7.53 -2.17
C MET A 42 -4.34 8.85 -2.42
N LEU A 43 -3.65 8.94 -3.55
CA LEU A 43 -2.84 10.08 -3.94
C LEU A 43 -2.94 10.29 -5.46
N GLY A 44 -2.87 11.54 -5.90
CA GLY A 44 -3.03 11.95 -7.29
C GLY A 44 -4.02 13.10 -7.44
N PRO A 45 -4.08 13.75 -8.62
CA PRO A 45 -3.25 13.48 -9.80
C PRO A 45 -1.81 14.01 -9.69
N HIS A 46 -0.87 13.36 -10.39
CA HIS A 46 0.51 13.84 -10.58
C HIS A 46 0.93 13.66 -12.04
N ASP A 47 1.70 14.60 -12.59
CA ASP A 47 2.10 14.57 -14.00
C ASP A 47 3.20 13.53 -14.32
N SER A 48 3.87 13.00 -13.29
CA SER A 48 5.00 12.08 -13.47
C SER A 48 5.21 11.16 -12.27
N LEU A 49 5.91 10.05 -12.49
CA LEU A 49 6.41 9.21 -11.40
C LEU A 49 7.44 9.94 -10.52
N THR A 50 8.21 10.87 -11.08
CA THR A 50 9.22 11.65 -10.34
C THR A 50 8.59 12.58 -9.31
N THR A 51 7.34 13.00 -9.51
CA THR A 51 6.58 13.81 -8.54
C THR A 51 5.67 12.95 -7.65
N LEU A 52 5.06 11.90 -8.19
CA LEU A 52 4.20 10.99 -7.42
C LEU A 52 4.99 10.18 -6.38
N ALA A 53 6.12 9.56 -6.76
CA ALA A 53 6.79 8.57 -5.93
C ALA A 53 7.34 9.14 -4.60
N PRO A 54 7.95 10.35 -4.55
CA PRO A 54 8.33 10.98 -3.29
C PRO A 54 7.13 11.29 -2.39
N ALA A 55 6.05 11.85 -2.96
CA ALA A 55 4.83 12.15 -2.21
C ALA A 55 4.14 10.87 -1.68
N LEU A 56 4.20 9.80 -2.46
CA LEU A 56 3.73 8.48 -2.05
C LEU A 56 4.56 7.92 -0.88
N CYS A 57 5.89 8.04 -0.94
CA CYS A 57 6.75 7.65 0.18
C CYS A 57 6.37 8.41 1.47
N GLU A 58 6.18 9.73 1.36
CA GLU A 58 5.76 10.59 2.48
C GLU A 58 4.45 10.12 3.11
N ALA A 59 3.46 9.74 2.29
CA ALA A 59 2.20 9.21 2.78
C ALA A 59 2.35 7.83 3.44
N ILE A 60 3.19 6.95 2.88
CA ILE A 60 3.36 5.59 3.37
C ILE A 60 4.22 5.52 4.63
N ARG A 61 5.27 6.34 4.76
CA ARG A 61 6.16 6.32 5.95
C ARG A 61 5.45 6.71 7.25
N GLN A 62 4.29 7.38 7.15
CA GLN A 62 3.44 7.72 8.30
C GLN A 62 2.59 6.54 8.79
N ARG A 63 2.57 5.42 8.06
CA ARG A 63 1.77 4.24 8.43
C ARG A 63 2.46 3.43 9.53
N PRO A 64 1.69 2.72 10.37
CA PRO A 64 2.25 1.88 11.42
C PRO A 64 3.27 0.88 10.89
N GLY A 65 4.46 0.83 11.49
CA GLY A 65 5.50 -0.13 11.12
C GLY A 65 6.29 0.19 9.84
N ALA A 66 5.91 1.22 9.07
CA ALA A 66 6.56 1.56 7.80
C ALA A 66 8.01 2.06 7.94
N THR A 67 8.44 2.42 9.16
CA THR A 67 9.78 2.95 9.46
C THR A 67 10.48 2.18 10.58
N ALA A 68 9.91 1.06 11.01
CA ALA A 68 10.37 0.37 12.21
C ALA A 68 11.56 -0.58 11.97
N GLY A 69 12.17 -0.54 10.79
CA GLY A 69 13.29 -1.40 10.41
C GLY A 69 12.90 -2.87 10.28
N ASN A 70 13.91 -3.75 10.35
CA ASN A 70 13.74 -5.21 10.31
C ASN A 70 13.20 -5.79 11.63
N LYS A 71 12.56 -4.98 12.47
CA LYS A 71 12.00 -5.40 13.76
C LYS A 71 10.68 -6.14 13.56
N ARG A 72 10.13 -6.69 14.65
CA ARG A 72 8.87 -7.45 14.63
C ARG A 72 7.73 -6.61 14.07
N GLU A 73 7.69 -5.34 14.44
CA GLU A 73 6.72 -4.33 14.03
C GLU A 73 6.97 -3.76 12.61
N GLY A 74 8.11 -4.05 11.98
CA GLY A 74 8.41 -3.62 10.61
C GLY A 74 7.37 -4.16 9.63
N GLN A 75 6.83 -3.27 8.79
CA GLN A 75 5.76 -3.57 7.85
C GLN A 75 6.08 -3.00 6.47
N GLU A 76 5.91 -3.83 5.44
CA GLU A 76 5.89 -3.39 4.05
C GLU A 76 4.46 -3.12 3.60
N TYR A 77 4.29 -2.09 2.79
CA TYR A 77 3.02 -1.70 2.20
C TYR A 77 3.12 -1.82 0.69
N CYS A 78 2.25 -2.62 0.06
CA CYS A 78 2.23 -2.80 -1.39
C CYS A 78 1.00 -2.11 -1.99
N GLY A 79 1.14 -1.41 -3.10
CA GLY A 79 0.00 -0.87 -3.84
C GLY A 79 0.27 -0.77 -5.32
N LEU A 80 -0.61 -0.06 -6.02
CA LEU A 80 -0.55 0.10 -7.48
C LEU A 80 -0.47 1.57 -7.83
N ILE A 81 0.36 1.88 -8.82
CA ILE A 81 0.37 3.15 -9.54
C ILE A 81 -0.36 2.93 -10.86
N TYR A 82 -1.35 3.77 -11.14
CA TYR A 82 -2.23 3.61 -12.28
C TYR A 82 -2.59 4.97 -12.91
N GLN A 83 -3.17 4.89 -14.09
CA GLN A 83 -3.81 6.01 -14.76
C GLN A 83 -5.29 5.65 -14.98
N ARG A 84 -6.16 6.65 -14.94
CA ARG A 84 -7.60 6.47 -15.16
C ARG A 84 -8.03 7.11 -16.47
N ASN A 85 -9.06 6.57 -17.11
CA ASN A 85 -9.78 7.20 -18.23
C ASN A 85 -8.86 7.68 -19.38
N HIS A 86 -7.74 6.99 -19.62
CA HIS A 86 -6.70 7.38 -20.60
C HIS A 86 -6.05 8.75 -20.33
N GLU A 87 -6.16 9.29 -19.12
CA GLU A 87 -5.49 10.52 -18.70
C GLU A 87 -3.97 10.28 -18.56
N PRO A 88 -3.13 11.29 -18.84
CA PRO A 88 -1.68 11.18 -18.66
C PRO A 88 -1.27 11.19 -17.18
N ALA A 89 -2.12 11.69 -16.28
CA ALA A 89 -1.82 11.82 -14.87
C ALA A 89 -1.75 10.46 -14.16
N PHE A 90 -0.78 10.34 -13.25
CA PHE A 90 -0.57 9.18 -12.40
C PHE A 90 -1.30 9.34 -11.06
N PHE A 91 -1.87 8.23 -10.60
CA PHE A 91 -2.52 8.06 -9.31
C PHE A 91 -1.92 6.87 -8.58
N ALA A 92 -1.95 6.88 -7.25
CA ALA A 92 -1.56 5.75 -6.42
C ALA A 92 -2.75 5.25 -5.62
N SER A 93 -2.94 3.94 -5.59
CA SER A 93 -3.94 3.29 -4.74
C SER A 93 -3.56 3.41 -3.26
N HIS A 94 -4.53 3.15 -2.38
CA HIS A 94 -4.21 2.75 -1.01
C HIS A 94 -3.38 1.46 -1.01
N PRO A 95 -2.50 1.25 -0.03
CA PRO A 95 -1.73 0.02 0.04
C PRO A 95 -2.54 -1.12 0.65
N ALA A 96 -2.27 -2.33 0.19
CA ALA A 96 -2.55 -3.55 0.92
C ALA A 96 -1.45 -3.80 1.95
N SER A 97 -1.85 -4.00 3.20
CA SER A 97 -1.00 -4.51 4.27
C SER A 97 -1.19 -6.02 4.46
N ILE A 98 -1.50 -6.75 3.38
CA ILE A 98 -1.65 -8.22 3.40
C ILE A 98 -0.27 -8.85 3.50
N SER A 99 0.30 -8.71 4.66
CA SER A 99 1.18 -9.63 5.31
C SER A 99 0.93 -9.45 6.79
N SER A 100 0.46 -10.50 7.46
CA SER A 100 0.78 -10.60 8.87
C SER A 100 2.30 -10.46 8.96
N PRO A 101 2.87 -9.76 9.96
CA PRO A 101 4.28 -9.91 10.29
C PRO A 101 4.50 -11.38 10.66
N ARG A 102 4.68 -12.23 9.66
CA ARG A 102 4.97 -13.63 9.84
C ARG A 102 6.37 -13.66 10.41
N LEU A 103 6.53 -14.34 11.54
CA LEU A 103 7.83 -14.74 12.06
C LEU A 103 8.43 -15.77 11.08
N LEU A 104 8.80 -15.31 9.88
CA LEU A 104 9.64 -16.09 8.98
C LEU A 104 11.05 -16.08 9.59
N PRO A 105 11.76 -17.22 9.63
CA PRO A 105 13.18 -17.23 9.98
C PRO A 105 13.93 -16.16 9.16
N GLY A 106 14.65 -15.28 9.85
CA GLY A 106 15.38 -14.15 9.22
C GLY A 106 14.64 -12.81 9.18
N GLY A 107 13.45 -12.67 9.77
CA GLY A 107 12.77 -11.37 9.91
C GLY A 107 12.23 -10.79 8.59
N ARG A 108 12.13 -11.63 7.54
CA ARG A 108 11.73 -11.24 6.19
C ARG A 108 10.32 -10.67 6.18
N LYS A 109 10.20 -9.48 5.62
CA LYS A 109 8.92 -8.82 5.34
C LYS A 109 8.65 -8.95 3.85
N SER A 110 7.39 -9.06 3.51
CA SER A 110 6.89 -9.12 2.14
C SER A 110 5.48 -8.59 2.20
N CYS A 111 5.02 -7.83 1.23
CA CYS A 111 3.59 -7.56 1.07
C CYS A 111 3.03 -8.32 -0.15
N SER A 112 1.76 -8.70 -0.08
CA SER A 112 1.11 -9.37 -1.21
C SER A 112 0.74 -8.33 -2.27
N LEU A 113 1.33 -8.45 -3.46
CA LEU A 113 1.10 -7.52 -4.56
C LEU A 113 -0.39 -7.50 -4.98
N PRO A 114 -1.04 -6.33 -4.94
CA PRO A 114 -2.38 -6.18 -5.49
C PRO A 114 -2.42 -6.41 -6.99
N SER A 115 -3.64 -6.60 -7.49
CA SER A 115 -3.90 -6.95 -8.88
C SER A 115 -4.97 -6.13 -9.56
N VAL A 116 -5.77 -5.43 -8.76
CA VAL A 116 -6.95 -4.70 -9.18
C VAL A 116 -7.01 -3.42 -8.37
N VAL A 117 -7.32 -2.31 -9.03
CA VAL A 117 -7.67 -1.05 -8.37
C VAL A 117 -9.18 -0.87 -8.47
N SER A 118 -9.81 -0.44 -7.40
CA SER A 118 -11.20 0.00 -7.37
C SER A 118 -11.22 1.51 -7.12
N ASP A 119 -11.40 2.27 -8.18
CA ASP A 119 -11.51 3.72 -8.17
C ASP A 119 -12.91 4.10 -8.70
N PRO A 120 -13.79 4.69 -7.87
CA PRO A 120 -15.17 4.99 -8.27
C PRO A 120 -15.29 6.06 -9.35
N GLU A 121 -14.24 6.86 -9.58
CA GLU A 121 -14.20 7.89 -10.61
C GLU A 121 -13.57 7.39 -11.94
N ALA A 122 -13.03 6.17 -11.95
CA ALA A 122 -12.41 5.57 -13.12
C ALA A 122 -13.38 4.64 -13.86
N GLN A 123 -13.67 4.96 -15.12
CA GLN A 123 -14.36 4.06 -16.05
C GLN A 123 -13.38 3.04 -16.65
N ASP A 124 -12.13 3.45 -16.82
CA ASP A 124 -11.02 2.60 -17.28
C ASP A 124 -9.79 2.81 -16.40
N ILE A 125 -9.04 1.73 -16.15
CA ILE A 125 -7.85 1.72 -15.30
C ILE A 125 -6.71 1.02 -16.04
N ARG A 126 -5.62 1.75 -16.23
CA ARG A 126 -4.35 1.20 -16.70
C ARG A 126 -3.34 1.16 -15.58
N ILE A 127 -3.01 -0.04 -15.09
CA ILE A 127 -1.97 -0.22 -14.09
C ILE A 127 -0.60 -0.03 -14.75
N HIS A 128 0.18 0.90 -14.21
CA HIS A 128 1.49 1.28 -14.74
C HIS A 128 2.63 0.60 -13.98
N ALA A 129 2.55 0.57 -12.65
CA ALA A 129 3.55 -0.03 -11.78
C ALA A 129 2.92 -0.62 -10.52
N ASP A 130 3.58 -1.60 -9.91
CA ASP A 130 3.41 -1.81 -8.47
C ASP A 130 4.36 -0.92 -7.67
N TYR A 131 4.01 -0.65 -6.41
CA TYR A 131 4.91 -0.01 -5.47
C TYR A 131 5.00 -0.80 -4.17
N HIS A 132 6.13 -0.71 -3.49
CA HIS A 132 6.26 -1.18 -2.11
C HIS A 132 7.22 -0.34 -1.25
N SER A 133 7.00 -0.37 0.07
CA SER A 133 7.90 0.27 1.04
C SER A 133 8.83 -0.76 1.69
N HIS A 134 10.09 -0.43 1.94
CA HIS A 134 10.90 -1.16 2.93
C HIS A 134 10.89 -0.44 4.27
N PRO A 135 10.72 -1.16 5.39
CA PRO A 135 10.77 -0.55 6.72
C PRO A 135 12.19 -0.17 7.17
N SER A 136 13.23 -0.61 6.46
CA SER A 136 14.65 -0.31 6.71
C SER A 136 15.23 0.54 5.56
N ILE A 137 16.24 1.37 5.86
CA ILE A 137 17.00 2.13 4.86
C ILE A 137 17.80 1.15 4.00
N THR A 138 17.21 0.76 2.88
CA THR A 138 17.70 -0.27 1.95
C THR A 138 17.31 0.13 0.53
N THR A 139 17.83 -0.60 -0.45
CA THR A 139 17.36 -0.57 -1.85
C THR A 139 16.53 -1.81 -2.14
N PHE A 140 16.19 -2.06 -3.42
CA PHE A 140 15.60 -3.34 -3.82
C PHE A 140 16.38 -4.54 -3.29
N SER A 141 15.66 -5.49 -2.70
CA SER A 141 16.20 -6.81 -2.43
C SER A 141 16.41 -7.57 -3.74
N ASN A 142 17.27 -8.59 -3.71
CA ASN A 142 17.39 -9.51 -4.84
C ASN A 142 16.03 -10.14 -5.17
N GLU A 143 15.23 -10.45 -4.15
CA GLU A 143 13.88 -10.97 -4.29
C GLU A 143 12.93 -10.06 -5.07
N ASP A 144 13.02 -8.75 -4.89
CA ASP A 144 12.21 -7.76 -5.60
C ASP A 144 12.56 -7.70 -7.09
N LEU A 145 13.80 -8.07 -7.44
CA LEU A 145 14.34 -8.01 -8.79
C LEU A 145 14.18 -9.33 -9.54
N GLN A 146 13.57 -10.34 -8.92
CA GLN A 146 13.31 -11.61 -9.57
C GLN A 146 12.14 -11.50 -10.55
N ALA A 147 12.35 -11.94 -11.79
CA ALA A 147 11.30 -11.97 -12.84
C ALA A 147 10.03 -12.69 -12.37
N ALA A 148 10.17 -13.76 -11.59
CA ALA A 148 9.05 -14.55 -11.07
C ALA A 148 8.15 -13.77 -10.09
N ARG A 149 8.63 -12.65 -9.52
CA ARG A 149 7.85 -11.74 -8.67
C ARG A 149 7.38 -10.49 -9.41
N GLN A 150 7.76 -10.31 -10.67
CA GLN A 150 7.38 -9.13 -11.44
C GLN A 150 6.01 -9.34 -12.08
N ARG A 151 5.08 -8.42 -11.82
CA ARG A 151 3.72 -8.46 -12.39
C ARG A 151 3.48 -7.35 -13.42
N TYR A 152 4.08 -6.19 -13.21
CA TYR A 152 3.93 -5.02 -14.06
C TYR A 152 5.27 -4.65 -14.69
N TYR A 153 5.31 -3.75 -15.68
CA TYR A 153 6.59 -3.39 -16.31
C TYR A 153 7.53 -2.65 -15.37
N PHE A 154 6.96 -1.81 -14.52
CA PHE A 154 7.69 -1.05 -13.53
C PHE A 154 7.36 -1.51 -12.11
N ARG A 155 8.36 -1.46 -11.24
CA ARG A 155 8.21 -1.59 -9.80
C ARG A 155 8.86 -0.39 -9.13
N VAL A 156 8.14 0.26 -8.21
CA VAL A 156 8.66 1.38 -7.43
C VAL A 156 8.90 0.93 -6.00
N MET A 157 10.07 1.21 -5.46
CA MET A 157 10.38 0.97 -4.06
C MET A 157 10.82 2.26 -3.39
N PHE A 158 10.46 2.43 -2.12
CA PHE A 158 10.99 3.51 -1.30
C PHE A 158 11.27 3.05 0.12
N ASN A 159 12.23 3.73 0.76
CA ASN A 159 12.68 3.43 2.10
C ASN A 159 12.27 4.53 3.11
N PRO A 160 12.57 4.40 4.42
CA PRO A 160 12.08 5.32 5.45
C PRO A 160 12.54 6.78 5.32
N ILE A 161 13.65 7.02 4.61
CA ILE A 161 14.17 8.37 4.34
C ILE A 161 13.74 8.90 2.96
N CYS A 162 12.83 8.20 2.29
CA CYS A 162 12.30 8.52 0.96
C CYS A 162 13.35 8.62 -0.14
N GLU A 163 14.39 7.77 -0.07
CA GLU A 163 15.08 7.35 -1.29
C GLU A 163 14.15 6.47 -2.11
N VAL A 164 13.98 6.81 -3.39
CA VAL A 164 13.05 6.15 -4.31
C VAL A 164 13.85 5.44 -5.39
N TYR A 165 13.48 4.18 -5.64
CA TYR A 165 14.02 3.35 -6.69
C TYR A 165 12.92 2.90 -7.63
N LEU A 166 13.24 2.76 -8.90
CA LEU A 166 12.37 2.21 -9.93
C LEU A 166 13.09 1.08 -10.65
N TYR A 167 12.48 -0.09 -10.72
CA TYR A 167 12.96 -1.18 -11.54
C TYR A 167 12.15 -1.23 -12.83
N ASP A 168 12.83 -1.05 -13.96
CA ASP A 168 12.30 -1.34 -15.29
C ASP A 168 12.66 -2.79 -15.64
N PHE A 169 11.64 -3.63 -15.73
CA PHE A 169 11.81 -5.04 -16.03
C PHE A 169 12.21 -5.32 -17.49
N GLN A 170 11.76 -4.49 -18.44
CA GLN A 170 12.09 -4.67 -19.85
C GLN A 170 13.54 -4.32 -20.12
N GLU A 171 13.99 -3.20 -19.56
CA GLU A 171 15.39 -2.75 -19.66
C GLU A 171 16.32 -3.47 -18.68
N ARG A 172 15.74 -4.19 -17.72
CA ARG A 172 16.45 -4.85 -16.62
C ARG A 172 17.35 -3.89 -15.88
N THR A 173 16.84 -2.70 -15.59
CA THR A 173 17.64 -1.62 -15.00
C THR A 173 16.92 -1.05 -13.79
N VAL A 174 17.66 -0.97 -12.69
CA VAL A 174 17.26 -0.22 -11.50
C VAL A 174 17.73 1.21 -11.68
N TYR A 175 16.79 2.11 -11.44
CA TYR A 175 16.96 3.54 -11.41
C TYR A 175 16.77 4.04 -9.99
N GLU A 176 17.48 5.11 -9.65
CA GLU A 176 17.36 5.83 -8.40
C GLU A 176 16.93 7.26 -8.70
N LEU A 177 15.96 7.78 -7.94
CA LEU A 177 15.52 9.17 -8.09
C LEU A 177 16.55 10.11 -7.46
N LYS A 178 17.27 10.85 -8.30
CA LYS A 178 18.29 11.83 -7.91
C LYS A 178 18.09 13.13 -8.67
N ASP A 179 18.07 14.24 -7.95
CA ASP A 179 17.94 15.59 -8.52
C ASP A 179 16.70 15.74 -9.44
N GLY A 180 15.57 15.13 -9.04
CA GLY A 180 14.31 15.19 -9.79
C GLY A 180 14.22 14.24 -11.00
N ALA A 181 15.21 13.37 -11.23
CA ALA A 181 15.21 12.43 -12.34
C ALA A 181 15.62 11.01 -11.91
N PHE A 182 15.03 10.00 -12.56
CA PHE A 182 15.46 8.60 -12.40
C PHE A 182 16.77 8.38 -13.15
N LYS A 183 17.85 8.09 -12.42
CA LYS A 183 19.19 7.83 -12.97
C LYS A 183 19.52 6.34 -12.82
N PRO A 184 20.07 5.68 -13.85
CA PRO A 184 20.40 4.26 -13.77
C PRO A 184 21.47 4.04 -12.68
N SER A 185 21.23 3.07 -11.80
CA SER A 185 22.11 2.74 -10.68
C SER A 185 22.64 1.32 -10.76
N ARG A 186 21.87 0.38 -11.32
CA ARG A 186 22.27 -1.03 -11.45
C ARG A 186 21.57 -1.70 -12.62
N ARG A 187 22.27 -2.56 -13.35
CA ARG A 187 21.68 -3.45 -14.37
C ARG A 187 21.54 -4.86 -13.81
N ILE A 188 20.42 -5.51 -14.10
CA ILE A 188 20.11 -6.89 -13.73
C ILE A 188 20.46 -7.79 -14.91
N THR A 189 21.28 -8.79 -14.63
CA THR A 189 21.82 -9.74 -15.59
C THR A 189 21.29 -11.15 -15.36
N ASP A 190 20.91 -11.46 -14.11
CA ASP A 190 20.31 -12.72 -13.72
C ASP A 190 18.94 -12.47 -13.06
N ASP A 191 17.87 -12.52 -13.85
CA ASP A 191 16.51 -12.27 -13.34
C ASP A 191 15.96 -13.43 -12.49
N ARG A 192 16.66 -14.58 -12.42
CA ARG A 192 16.26 -15.66 -11.50
C ARG A 192 16.73 -15.38 -10.09
N ARG A 193 17.92 -14.80 -9.95
CA ARG A 193 18.49 -14.41 -8.66
C ARG A 193 18.20 -12.96 -8.30
N GLY A 194 17.88 -12.10 -9.28
CA GLY A 194 17.76 -10.66 -9.10
C GLY A 194 19.13 -9.97 -9.01
N GLU A 195 20.10 -10.48 -9.79
CA GLU A 195 21.52 -10.06 -9.73
C GLU A 195 21.96 -9.18 -10.89
#